data_AF-A0A2N2SMT8-F1
#
_entry.id   AF-A0A2N2SMT8-F1
#
_cell.length_a   1.000
_cell.length_b   1.000
_cell.length_c   1.000
_cell.angle_alpha   90.00
_cell.angle_beta   90.00
_cell.angle_gamma   90.00
#
_symmetry.space_group_name_H-M   'P 1'
#
loop_
_entity.id
_entity.type
_entity.pdbx_description
1 polymer ?
#
loop_
_entity_poly.entity_id
_entity_poly.type
_entity_poly.pdbx_seq_one_letter_code
_entity_poly.pdbx_strand_id
1 'polypeptide(L)'
;GAPAGTVFRGRRPTGEVWSPAFAAARPGRDWILSRILWLCGEEPGFNRGARVDSMRRYIYIHGTGDDQPMGVPRSHGCIRMRNRDVIELFELVATGTLVEIVE
;
A
#
# COMPACT_ATOMS: atom_id res chain seq x y z
N GLY A 1 -14.53 1.72 5.50
CA GLY A 1 -13.17 1.12 5.53
C GLY A 1 -12.63 1.04 6.95
N ALA A 2 -11.36 0.62 7.13
CA ALA A 2 -10.69 0.62 8.43
C ALA A 2 -10.41 2.06 8.95
N PRO A 3 -10.13 2.27 10.25
CA PRO A 3 -9.66 3.56 10.75
C PRO A 3 -8.39 4.07 10.05
N ALA A 4 -8.18 5.39 10.07
CA ALA A 4 -6.91 5.96 9.61
C ALA A 4 -5.75 5.47 10.50
N GLY A 5 -4.61 5.17 9.88
CA GLY A 5 -3.45 4.63 10.58
C GLY A 5 -3.57 3.15 10.98
N THR A 6 -4.67 2.45 10.67
CA THR A 6 -4.74 0.99 10.88
C THR A 6 -3.57 0.30 10.20
N VAL A 7 -2.84 -0.53 10.95
CA VAL A 7 -1.72 -1.30 10.44
C VAL A 7 -2.21 -2.61 9.83
N PHE A 8 -1.68 -2.96 8.67
CA PHE A 8 -1.99 -4.20 7.98
C PHE A 8 -0.77 -5.12 7.89
N ARG A 9 -1.03 -6.42 7.91
CA ARG A 9 -0.06 -7.48 7.58
C ARG A 9 -0.75 -8.52 6.71
N GLY A 10 -0.18 -8.83 5.55
CA GLY A 10 -0.74 -9.84 4.64
C GLY A 10 -2.21 -9.57 4.27
N ARG A 11 -2.57 -8.30 4.01
CA ARG A 11 -3.95 -7.82 3.71
C ARG A 11 -4.95 -7.87 4.87
N ARG A 12 -4.51 -8.21 6.08
CA ARG A 12 -5.37 -8.26 7.27
C ARG A 12 -5.03 -7.11 8.23
N PRO A 13 -6.03 -6.43 8.81
CA PRO A 13 -5.76 -5.45 9.86
C PRO A 13 -5.18 -6.19 11.07
N THR A 14 -4.15 -5.62 11.71
CA THR A 14 -3.51 -6.24 12.87
C THR A 14 -4.17 -5.89 14.20
N GLY A 15 -5.08 -4.90 14.20
CA GLY A 15 -5.61 -4.27 15.40
C GLY A 15 -4.73 -3.15 15.95
N GLU A 16 -3.51 -2.98 15.42
CA GLU A 16 -2.64 -1.86 15.79
C GLU A 16 -3.03 -0.59 15.00
N VAL A 17 -2.84 0.57 15.63
CA VAL A 17 -2.96 1.89 15.00
C VAL A 17 -1.59 2.56 15.04
N TRP A 18 -1.13 3.01 13.88
CA TRP A 18 0.14 3.69 13.72
C TRP A 18 0.11 5.07 14.37
N SER A 19 1.22 5.41 15.03
CA SER A 19 1.56 6.76 15.46
C SER A 19 3.06 6.96 15.34
N PRO A 20 3.56 8.21 15.29
CA PRO A 20 5.00 8.47 15.24
C PRO A 20 5.77 7.82 16.41
N ALA A 21 5.21 7.88 17.63
CA ALA A 21 5.80 7.24 18.80
C ALA A 21 5.83 5.71 18.67
N PHE A 22 4.76 5.11 18.15
CA PHE A 22 4.67 3.67 17.91
C PHE A 22 5.67 3.19 16.86
N ALA A 23 5.88 4.01 15.83
CA ALA A 23 6.84 3.77 14.75
C ALA A 23 8.30 3.88 15.25
N ALA A 24 8.60 4.93 16.02
CA ALA A 24 9.92 5.14 16.61
C ALA A 24 10.36 3.98 17.52
N ALA A 25 9.40 3.35 18.22
CA ALA A 25 9.66 2.17 19.04
C ALA A 25 9.93 0.88 18.23
N ARG A 26 9.72 0.89 16.91
CA ARG A 26 9.88 -0.27 16.00
C ARG A 26 10.60 0.14 14.72
N PRO A 27 11.86 0.60 14.83
CA PRO A 27 12.62 1.06 13.68
C PRO A 27 12.78 -0.07 12.65
N GLY A 28 12.76 0.29 11.37
CA GLY A 28 12.94 -0.65 10.26
C GLY A 28 11.70 -1.50 9.91
N ARG A 29 10.60 -1.41 10.66
CA ARG A 29 9.34 -2.07 10.27
C ARG A 29 8.75 -1.36 9.04
N ASP A 30 8.39 -2.14 8.02
CA ASP A 30 7.63 -1.63 6.87
C ASP A 30 6.16 -1.48 7.25
N TRP A 31 5.60 -0.29 7.01
CA TRP A 31 4.27 0.09 7.46
C TRP A 31 3.31 0.15 6.27
N ILE A 32 2.34 -0.77 6.26
CA ILE A 32 1.17 -0.74 5.37
C ILE A 32 -0.01 -0.21 6.19
N LEU A 33 -0.47 0.99 5.87
CA LEU A 33 -1.41 1.73 6.70
C LEU A 33 -2.71 2.08 5.97
N SER A 34 -3.77 2.30 6.75
CA SER A 34 -5.03 2.97 6.38
C SER A 34 -5.91 2.28 5.33
N ARG A 35 -5.39 2.09 4.11
CA ARG A 35 -6.07 1.44 2.99
C ARG A 35 -5.07 0.59 2.21
N ILE A 36 -5.59 -0.43 1.54
CA ILE A 36 -4.86 -1.24 0.58
C ILE A 36 -5.71 -1.33 -0.68
N LEU A 37 -5.22 -0.79 -1.78
CA LEU A 37 -5.78 -1.01 -3.12
C LEU A 37 -4.90 -2.04 -3.82
N TRP A 38 -5.51 -3.15 -4.24
CA TRP A 38 -4.78 -4.28 -4.78
C TRP A 38 -4.49 -4.07 -6.26
N LEU A 39 -3.25 -4.32 -6.68
CA LEU A 39 -2.89 -4.35 -8.09
C LEU A 39 -2.84 -5.80 -8.56
N CYS A 40 -3.71 -6.14 -9.51
CA CYS A 40 -3.82 -7.50 -10.03
C CYS A 40 -2.76 -7.81 -11.10
N GLY A 41 -2.29 -6.79 -11.81
CA GLY A 41 -1.59 -6.93 -13.08
C GLY A 41 -2.56 -7.29 -14.21
N GLU A 42 -2.40 -6.64 -15.36
CA GLU A 42 -3.29 -6.79 -16.51
C GLU A 42 -2.62 -7.50 -17.71
N GLU A 43 -1.32 -7.82 -17.62
CA GLU A 43 -0.56 -8.47 -18.70
C GLU A 43 -0.29 -9.95 -18.36
N PRO A 44 -1.04 -10.90 -18.97
CA PRO A 44 -0.82 -12.32 -18.78
C PRO A 44 0.59 -12.74 -19.21
N GLY A 45 1.26 -13.54 -18.39
CA GLY A 45 2.63 -13.98 -18.66
C GLY A 45 3.71 -12.99 -18.23
N PHE A 46 3.34 -11.81 -17.73
CA PHE A 46 4.27 -10.83 -17.18
C PHE A 46 3.89 -10.43 -15.74
N ASN A 47 3.09 -9.38 -15.55
CA ASN A 47 2.65 -8.89 -14.25
C ASN A 47 1.36 -9.58 -13.75
N ARG A 48 0.81 -10.52 -14.53
CA ARG A 48 -0.25 -11.46 -14.15
C ARG A 48 0.13 -12.90 -14.50
N GLY A 49 0.23 -13.76 -13.50
CA GLY A 49 0.46 -15.20 -13.64
C GLY A 49 1.92 -15.66 -13.80
N ALA A 50 2.90 -14.75 -13.86
CA ALA A 50 4.32 -15.09 -14.09
C ALA A 50 5.25 -14.60 -12.96
N ARG A 51 6.55 -14.46 -13.24
CA ARG A 51 7.61 -14.16 -12.24
C ARG A 51 7.44 -12.83 -11.52
N VAL A 52 6.83 -11.84 -12.17
CA VAL A 52 6.63 -10.49 -11.62
C VAL A 52 5.16 -10.19 -11.33
N ASP A 53 4.37 -11.22 -11.05
CA ASP A 53 2.94 -11.12 -10.75
C ASP A 53 2.65 -10.16 -9.57
N SER A 54 1.88 -9.10 -9.83
CA SER A 54 1.60 -8.04 -8.85
C SER A 54 0.77 -8.55 -7.67
N MET A 55 -0.26 -9.36 -7.97
CA MET A 55 -1.18 -9.91 -6.98
C MET A 55 -0.49 -10.90 -6.05
N ARG A 56 0.29 -11.84 -6.60
CA ARG A 56 1.04 -12.87 -5.86
C ARG A 56 2.19 -12.28 -5.05
N ARG A 57 2.76 -11.16 -5.50
CA ARG A 57 3.84 -10.44 -4.81
C ARG A 57 3.36 -9.39 -3.82
N TYR A 58 2.04 -9.26 -3.62
CA TYR A 58 1.47 -8.35 -2.62
C TYR A 58 1.77 -6.87 -2.93
N ILE A 59 1.75 -6.51 -4.22
CA ILE A 59 1.97 -5.12 -4.66
C ILE A 59 0.66 -4.33 -4.54
N TYR A 60 0.72 -3.21 -3.81
CA TYR A 60 -0.44 -2.38 -3.46
C TYR A 60 -0.16 -0.90 -3.65
N ILE A 61 -1.24 -0.13 -3.76
CA ILE A 61 -1.25 1.27 -3.33
C ILE A 61 -1.71 1.28 -1.87
N HIS A 62 -0.92 1.87 -0.98
CA HIS A 62 -1.24 1.89 0.46
C HIS A 62 -0.77 3.15 1.16
N GLY A 63 -1.33 3.38 2.35
CA GLY A 63 -0.93 4.46 3.24
C GLY A 63 0.41 4.17 3.90
N THR A 64 1.18 5.21 4.19
CA THR A 64 2.43 5.10 4.94
C THR A 64 2.53 6.20 6.01
N GLY A 65 3.48 6.03 6.94
CA GLY A 65 3.70 6.97 8.03
C GLY A 65 4.24 8.31 7.52
N ASP A 66 3.97 9.39 8.26
CA ASP A 66 4.44 10.74 7.91
C ASP A 66 5.97 10.88 8.02
N ASP A 67 6.62 9.95 8.74
CA ASP A 67 8.06 9.79 8.88
C ASP A 67 8.76 9.24 7.62
N GLN A 68 8.00 8.74 6.64
CA GLN A 68 8.55 8.19 5.41
C GLN A 68 8.66 9.27 4.31
N PRO A 69 9.72 9.24 3.46
CA PRO A 69 9.87 10.16 2.35
C PRO A 69 8.86 9.87 1.22
N MET A 70 8.35 10.92 0.57
CA MET A 70 7.51 10.81 -0.64
C MET A 70 8.36 11.04 -1.89
N GLY A 71 7.95 10.45 -3.02
CA GLY A 71 8.63 10.62 -4.30
C GLY A 71 10.00 9.93 -4.41
N VAL A 72 10.37 9.10 -3.42
CA VAL A 72 11.64 8.36 -3.42
C VAL A 72 11.35 6.86 -3.55
N PRO A 73 11.99 6.14 -4.50
CA PRO A 73 11.87 4.69 -4.60
C PRO A 73 12.43 4.00 -3.34
N ARG A 74 11.55 3.66 -2.39
CA ARG A 74 11.90 2.97 -1.13
C ARG A 74 10.92 1.88 -0.73
N SER A 75 10.11 1.41 -1.68
CA SER A 75 9.19 0.30 -1.45
C SER A 75 9.80 -1.01 -1.97
N HIS A 76 9.32 -2.14 -1.44
CA HIS A 76 9.59 -3.47 -1.99
C HIS A 76 8.74 -3.76 -3.25
N GLY A 77 8.33 -2.71 -3.97
CA GLY A 77 7.49 -2.74 -5.17
C GLY A 77 6.13 -2.04 -5.01
N CYS A 78 5.64 -1.83 -3.79
CA CYS A 78 4.37 -1.11 -3.55
C CYS A 78 4.45 0.40 -3.89
N ILE A 79 3.29 1.03 -4.06
CA ILE A 79 3.17 2.48 -4.17
C ILE A 79 2.71 3.02 -2.82
N ARG A 80 3.51 3.91 -2.23
CA ARG A 80 3.20 4.56 -0.94
C ARG A 80 2.52 5.90 -1.18
N MET A 81 1.47 6.16 -0.42
CA MET A 81 0.78 7.44 -0.35
C MET A 81 0.67 7.90 1.11
N ARG A 82 0.44 9.20 1.35
CA ARG A 82 0.06 9.66 2.68
C ARG A 82 -1.28 9.05 3.07
N ASN A 83 -1.47 8.86 4.37
CA ASN A 83 -2.68 8.22 4.91
C ASN A 83 -3.97 8.93 4.47
N ARG A 84 -3.99 10.27 4.48
CA ARG A 84 -5.13 11.05 4.00
C ARG A 84 -5.43 10.76 2.52
N ASP A 85 -4.40 10.85 1.69
CA ASP A 85 -4.55 10.78 0.23
C ASP A 85 -4.98 9.37 -0.23
N VAL A 86 -4.47 8.30 0.41
CA VAL A 86 -4.93 6.93 0.07
C VAL A 86 -6.35 6.65 0.56
N ILE A 87 -6.77 7.28 1.68
CA ILE A 87 -8.14 7.17 2.17
C ILE A 87 -9.08 7.85 1.19
N GLU A 88 -8.74 9.06 0.74
CA GLU A 88 -9.50 9.77 -0.29
C GLU A 88 -9.58 8.96 -1.59
N LEU A 89 -8.44 8.50 -2.11
CA LEU A 89 -8.40 7.68 -3.33
C LEU A 89 -9.31 6.46 -3.22
N PHE A 90 -9.29 5.77 -2.07
CA PHE A 90 -10.13 4.59 -1.84
C PHE A 90 -11.63 4.89 -1.94
N GLU A 91 -12.09 6.07 -1.53
CA GLU A 91 -13.51 6.44 -1.65
C GLU A 91 -13.87 6.91 -3.08
N LEU A 92 -12.88 7.32 -3.88
CA LEU A 92 -13.08 7.84 -5.24
C LEU A 92 -13.09 6.77 -6.35
N VAL A 93 -12.51 5.58 -6.09
CA VAL A 93 -12.32 4.54 -7.11
C VAL A 93 -13.09 3.27 -6.79
N ALA A 94 -13.52 2.57 -7.84
CA ALA A 94 -14.17 1.27 -7.71
C ALA A 94 -13.18 0.13 -7.98
N THR A 95 -13.51 -1.08 -7.53
CA THR A 95 -12.78 -2.27 -7.95
C THR A 95 -12.84 -2.40 -9.47
N GLY A 96 -11.69 -2.64 -10.10
CA GLY A 96 -11.57 -2.72 -11.56
C GLY A 96 -11.24 -1.38 -12.23
N THR A 97 -11.12 -0.28 -11.48
CA THR A 97 -10.53 0.96 -12.00
C THR A 97 -9.12 0.66 -12.52
N LEU A 98 -8.87 1.02 -13.78
CA LEU A 98 -7.58 0.84 -14.43
C LEU A 98 -6.52 1.72 -13.77
N VAL A 99 -5.33 1.16 -13.59
CA VAL A 99 -4.15 1.87 -13.09
C VAL A 99 -3.04 1.72 -14.10
N GLU A 100 -2.61 2.84 -14.66
CA GLU A 100 -1.44 2.92 -15.52
C GLU A 100 -0.25 3.39 -14.67
N ILE A 101 0.87 2.68 -14.76
CA ILE A 101 2.13 3.05 -14.10
C ILE A 101 3.10 3.49 -15.20
N VAL A 102 3.47 4.76 -15.18
CA VAL A 102 4.35 5.41 -16.15
C VAL A 102 5.61 5.95 -15.46
N GLU A 103 6.67 6.20 -16.25
CA GLU A 103 7.92 6.83 -15.78
C GLU A 103 7.82 8.35 -15.67
#